data_AF-A0A246WSW1-F1
#
_entry.id   AF-A0A246WSW1-F1
#
_cell.length_a   1.000
_cell.length_b   1.000
_cell.length_c   1.000
_cell.angle_alpha   90.00
_cell.angle_beta   90.00
_cell.angle_gamma   90.00
#
_symmetry.space_group_name_H-M   'P 1'
#
loop_
_entity.id
_entity.type
_entity.pdbx_description
1 polymer ?
#
loop_
_entity_poly.entity_id
_entity_poly.type
_entity_poly.pdbx_seq_one_letter_code
_entity_poly.pdbx_strand_id
1 'polypeptide(L)' 'MHQRYNESTADLKELMTAAPIAPELHAALVRKQVAMRRLMEDIREEARLLGDELLGAEQKSA' A
#
# COMPACT_ATOMS: atom_id res chain seq x y z
N MET A 1 -34.90 -32.06 -4.72
CA MET A 1 -33.54 -32.41 -5.16
C MET A 1 -32.67 -31.17 -5.01
N HIS A 2 -31.65 -31.21 -4.15
CA HIS A 2 -30.72 -30.08 -4.01
C HIS A 2 -29.80 -30.10 -5.25
N GLN A 3 -29.95 -29.10 -6.12
CA GLN A 3 -28.98 -28.85 -7.19
C GLN A 3 -27.64 -28.60 -6.52
N ARG A 4 -26.76 -29.61 -6.55
CA ARG A 4 -25.36 -29.39 -6.24
C ARG A 4 -24.87 -28.40 -7.29
N TYR A 5 -24.47 -27.21 -6.85
CA TYR A 5 -23.78 -26.27 -7.70
C TYR A 5 -22.63 -27.03 -8.37
N ASN A 6 -22.55 -26.95 -9.70
CA ASN A 6 -21.39 -27.46 -10.43
C ASN A 6 -20.16 -26.74 -9.85
N GLU A 7 -19.38 -27.44 -9.04
CA GLU A 7 -18.10 -26.96 -8.57
C GLU A 7 -17.26 -26.71 -9.82
N SER A 8 -16.89 -25.45 -10.04
CA SER A 8 -16.08 -25.06 -11.19
C SER A 8 -14.78 -25.86 -11.18
N THR A 9 -14.54 -26.62 -12.24
CA THR A 9 -13.30 -27.42 -12.40
C THR A 9 -12.15 -26.58 -12.98
N ALA A 10 -12.38 -25.28 -13.21
CA ALA A 10 -11.39 -24.40 -13.80
C ALA A 10 -10.25 -24.11 -12.81
N ASP A 11 -9.01 -24.18 -13.28
CA ASP A 11 -7.84 -23.82 -12.48
C ASP A 11 -7.88 -22.31 -12.15
N LEU A 12 -7.27 -21.91 -11.03
CA LEU A 12 -7.19 -20.51 -10.62
C LEU A 12 -6.60 -19.64 -11.74
N LYS A 13 -5.64 -20.18 -12.49
CA LYS A 13 -5.05 -19.52 -13.67
C LYS A 13 -6.07 -19.24 -14.78
N GLU A 14 -7.06 -20.10 -14.95
CA GLU A 14 -8.14 -19.97 -15.95
C GLU A 14 -9.23 -19.01 -15.46
N LEU A 15 -9.40 -18.89 -14.15
CA LEU A 15 -10.33 -17.94 -13.52
C LEU A 15 -9.76 -16.52 -13.40
N MET A 16 -8.44 -16.36 -13.49
CA MET A 16 -7.80 -15.04 -13.46
C MET A 16 -8.02 -14.30 -14.79
N THR A 17 -8.69 -13.15 -14.73
CA THR A 17 -8.91 -12.26 -15.88
C THR A 17 -7.76 -11.28 -16.11
N ALA A 18 -6.86 -11.14 -15.13
CA ALA A 18 -5.67 -10.32 -15.24
C ALA A 18 -4.52 -11.13 -15.86
N ALA A 19 -3.90 -10.58 -16.90
CA ALA A 19 -2.71 -11.19 -17.49
C ALA A 19 -1.60 -11.29 -16.42
N PRO A 20 -0.89 -12.43 -16.33
CA PRO A 20 0.21 -12.58 -15.39
C PRO A 20 1.30 -11.55 -15.69
N ILE A 21 1.61 -10.71 -14.70
CA ILE A 21 2.69 -9.72 -14.78
C ILE A 21 4.02 -10.47 -14.66
N ALA A 22 5.01 -10.13 -15.49
CA ALA A 22 6.36 -10.67 -15.36
C ALA A 22 6.91 -10.39 -13.93
N PRO A 23 7.51 -11.38 -13.24
CA PRO A 23 7.98 -11.22 -11.86
C PRO A 23 8.89 -10.00 -11.65
N GLU A 24 9.74 -9.70 -12.62
CA GLU A 24 10.68 -8.58 -12.61
C GLU A 24 9.96 -7.23 -12.64
N LEU A 25 8.90 -7.13 -13.46
CA LEU A 25 8.06 -5.95 -13.57
C LEU A 25 7.25 -5.74 -12.30
N HIS A 26 6.67 -6.81 -11.75
CA HIS A 26 5.97 -6.76 -10.46
C HIS A 26 6.91 -6.27 -9.36
N ALA A 27 8.12 -6.82 -9.27
CA ALA A 27 9.12 -6.39 -8.29
C ALA A 27 9.51 -4.91 -8.47
N ALA A 28 9.63 -4.42 -9.71
CA ALA A 28 9.92 -3.01 -9.97
C ALA A 28 8.76 -2.09 -9.51
N LEU A 29 7.52 -2.46 -9.78
CA LEU A 29 6.33 -1.72 -9.33
C LEU A 29 6.25 -1.66 -7.81
N VAL A 30 6.46 -2.79 -7.14
CA VAL A 30 6.46 -2.87 -5.66
C VAL A 30 7.56 -1.99 -5.08
N ARG A 31 8.78 -2.03 -5.62
CA ARG A 31 9.88 -1.15 -5.18
C ARG A 31 9.50 0.33 -5.30
N LYS A 32 8.90 0.73 -6.42
CA LYS A 32 8.45 2.12 -6.63
C LYS A 32 7.38 2.53 -5.61
N GLN A 33 6.41 1.67 -5.33
CA GLN A 33 5.37 1.94 -4.33
C GLN A 33 5.95 2.06 -2.92
N VAL A 34 6.91 1.20 -2.55
CA VAL A 34 7.60 1.28 -1.25
C VAL A 34 8.36 2.60 -1.13
N ALA A 35 9.09 3.00 -2.16
CA ALA A 35 9.82 4.28 -2.16
C ALA A 35 8.88 5.48 -1.95
N MET A 36 7.74 5.50 -2.66
CA MET A 36 6.75 6.57 -2.51
C MET A 36 6.14 6.60 -1.10
N ARG A 37 5.80 5.42 -0.53
CA ARG A 37 5.27 5.36 0.84
C ARG A 37 6.26 5.89 1.87
N ARG A 38 7.54 5.51 1.77
CA ARG A 38 8.58 6.01 2.68
C ARG A 38 8.67 7.53 2.63
N LEU A 39 8.74 8.11 1.42
CA LEU A 39 8.78 9.56 1.24
C LEU A 39 7.57 10.25 1.91
N MET A 40 6.36 9.70 1.75
CA MET A 40 5.16 10.26 2.36
C MET A 40 5.20 10.20 3.90
N GLU A 41 5.70 9.10 4.46
CA GLU A 41 5.85 8.97 5.93
C GLU A 41 6.95 9.91 6.46
N ASP A 42 8.06 10.06 5.75
CA ASP A 42 9.14 10.99 6.13
C ASP A 42 8.62 12.43 6.19
N ILE A 43 7.89 12.87 5.15
CA ILE A 43 7.24 14.20 5.12
C ILE A 43 6.23 14.36 6.26
N ARG A 44 5.44 13.31 6.55
CA ARG A 44 4.45 13.37 7.64
C ARG A 44 5.14 13.51 8.99
N GLU A 45 6.22 12.79 9.22
CA GLU A 45 6.97 12.87 10.47
C GLU A 45 7.67 14.23 10.61
N GLU A 46 8.27 14.77 9.54
CA GLU A 46 8.82 16.13 9.53
C GLU A 46 7.75 17.18 9.90
N ALA A 47 6.56 17.08 9.31
CA ALA A 47 5.45 17.98 9.63
C ALA A 47 4.98 17.84 11.09
N ARG A 48 4.97 16.62 11.63
CA ARG A 48 4.63 16.35 13.03
C ARG A 48 5.65 16.99 13.97
N LEU A 49 6.94 16.80 13.71
CA LEU A 49 8.03 17.38 14.51
C LEU A 49 8.00 18.91 14.49
N LEU A 50 7.77 19.52 13.32
CA LEU A 50 7.61 20.97 13.21
C LEU A 50 6.42 21.48 14.03
N GLY A 51 5.29 20.78 13.97
CA GLY A 51 4.12 21.09 14.78
C GLY A 51 4.41 21.04 16.29
N ASP A 52 5.09 19.98 16.75
CA ASP A 52 5.49 19.82 18.15
C ASP A 52 6.47 20.93 18.59
N GLU A 53 7.41 21.33 17.74
CA GLU A 53 8.35 22.42 18.02
C GLU A 53 7.62 23.76 18.17
N LEU A 54 6.70 24.08 17.26
CA LEU A 54 5.91 25.31 17.32
C LEU A 54 5.03 25.35 18.59
N LEU A 55 4.32 24.26 18.90
CA LEU A 55 3.49 24.16 20.09
C LEU A 55 4.32 24.22 21.38
N GLY A 56 5.51 23.62 21.39
CA GLY A 56 6.45 23.68 22.52
C GLY A 56 7.09 25.06 22.70
N ALA A 57 7.26 25.84 21.63
CA ALA A 57 7.78 27.20 21.68
C ALA A 57 6.75 28.19 22.24
N GLU A 58 5.47 28.04 21.88
CA GLU A 58 4.38 28.86 22.42
C GLU A 58 4.23 28.69 23.94
N GLN A 59 4.40 27.46 24.45
CA GLN A 59 4.31 27.16 25.89
C GLN A 59 5.47 27.71 26.72
N LYS A 60 6.63 28.03 26.11
CA LYS A 60 7.79 28.60 26.82
C LYS A 60 7.79 30.14 26.85
N SER A 61 6.92 30.78 26.07
CA SER A 61 6.80 32.24 25.96
C SER A 61 5.63 32.82 26.78
N ALA A 62 4.87 31.96 27.47
CA ALA A 62 3.78 32.32 28.39
C ALA A 62 4.22 32.16 29.86
#